data_AF-H0JL49-F1
#
_entry.id   AF-H0JL49-F1
#
_cell.length_a   1.000
_cell.length_b   1.000
_cell.length_c   1.000
_cell.angle_alpha   90.00
_cell.angle_beta   90.00
_cell.angle_gamma   90.00
#
_symmetry.space_group_name_H-M   'P 1'
#
loop_
_entity.id
_entity.type
_entity.pdbx_description
1 polymer ?
#
loop_
_entity_poly.entity_id
_entity_poly.type
_entity_poly.pdbx_seq_one_letter_code
_entity_poly.pdbx_strand_id
1 'polypeptide(L)'
;MRTPSDSEIRMAAEQLGHIRPGEPVPPRIRAKVAKALQLAVQMDAADEATTASSAGFVSTITTTHAGLIEAGLPDDVAARVVAAIAPDVWRANQGAAHAEGPR
;
A
#
# COMPACT_ATOMS: atom_id res chain seq x y z
N MET A 1 3.98 -9.43 13.02
CA MET A 1 3.81 -10.33 11.85
C MET A 1 2.81 -11.42 12.23
N ARG A 2 1.67 -11.53 11.53
CA ARG A 2 0.65 -12.53 11.87
C ARG A 2 1.07 -13.91 11.34
N THR A 3 1.05 -14.91 12.20
CA THR A 3 1.25 -16.32 11.79
C THR A 3 -0.10 -16.85 11.26
N PRO A 4 -0.17 -17.35 10.02
CA PRO A 4 -1.40 -17.96 9.51
C PRO A 4 -1.75 -19.22 10.30
N SER A 5 -3.05 -19.40 10.56
CA SER A 5 -3.58 -20.57 11.26
C SER A 5 -3.60 -21.82 10.38
N ASP A 6 -3.74 -22.99 11.00
CA ASP A 6 -3.79 -24.27 10.26
C ASP A 6 -5.00 -24.38 9.34
N SER A 7 -6.13 -23.80 9.73
CA SER A 7 -7.33 -23.74 8.88
C SER A 7 -7.08 -22.87 7.65
N GLU A 8 -6.42 -21.72 7.80
CA GLU A 8 -6.07 -20.83 6.69
C GLU A 8 -5.08 -21.50 5.73
N ILE A 9 -4.05 -22.17 6.26
CA ILE A 9 -3.07 -22.89 5.45
C ILE A 9 -3.72 -24.05 4.69
N ARG A 10 -4.61 -24.80 5.33
CA ARG A 10 -5.33 -25.91 4.69
C ARG A 10 -6.25 -25.41 3.58
N MET A 11 -7.09 -24.41 3.87
CA MET A 11 -7.98 -23.82 2.85
C MET A 11 -7.20 -23.28 1.65
N ALA A 12 -6.09 -22.56 1.88
CA ALA A 12 -5.25 -22.07 0.82
C ALA A 12 -4.57 -23.21 0.04
N ALA A 13 -4.13 -24.27 0.71
CA ALA A 13 -3.55 -25.45 0.04
C ALA A 13 -4.58 -26.20 -0.81
N GLU A 14 -5.84 -26.28 -0.37
CA GLU A 14 -6.96 -26.84 -1.14
C GLU A 14 -7.28 -25.96 -2.36
N GLN A 15 -7.40 -24.64 -2.19
CA GLN A 15 -7.66 -23.69 -3.28
C GLN A 15 -6.55 -23.69 -4.36
N LEU A 16 -5.30 -23.86 -3.94
CA LEU A 16 -4.14 -23.96 -4.84
C LEU A 16 -4.00 -25.35 -5.48
N GLY A 17 -4.88 -26.31 -5.16
CA GLY A 17 -4.87 -27.66 -5.71
C GLY A 17 -3.70 -28.53 -5.22
N HIS A 18 -3.05 -28.15 -4.12
CA HIS A 18 -1.94 -28.92 -3.54
C HIS A 18 -2.41 -30.13 -2.73
N ILE A 19 -3.65 -30.10 -2.22
CA ILE A 19 -4.31 -31.19 -1.51
C ILE A 19 -5.78 -31.25 -1.92
N ARG A 20 -6.42 -32.40 -1.75
CA ARG A 20 -7.89 -32.51 -1.89
C ARG A 20 -8.58 -32.08 -0.59
N PRO A 21 -9.87 -31.69 -0.64
CA PRO A 21 -10.63 -31.37 0.55
C PRO A 21 -10.57 -32.48 1.60
N GLY A 22 -10.16 -32.11 2.82
CA GLY A 22 -10.05 -33.04 3.94
C GLY A 22 -8.77 -33.88 3.99
N GLU A 23 -7.86 -33.77 3.02
CA GLU A 23 -6.54 -34.38 3.11
C GLU A 23 -5.60 -33.58 4.05
N PRO A 24 -4.72 -34.25 4.80
CA PRO A 24 -3.75 -33.56 5.65
C PRO A 24 -2.70 -32.82 4.81
N VAL A 25 -2.37 -31.58 5.19
CA VAL A 25 -1.37 -30.78 4.49
C VAL A 25 0.05 -31.33 4.77
N PRO A 26 0.83 -31.74 3.76
CA PRO A 26 2.20 -32.19 3.96
C PRO A 26 3.09 -31.06 4.52
N PRO A 27 4.07 -31.34 5.40
CA PRO A 27 4.89 -30.30 6.04
C PRO A 27 5.58 -29.34 5.06
N ARG A 28 6.05 -29.87 3.92
CA ARG A 28 6.71 -29.09 2.85
C ARG A 28 5.73 -28.15 2.15
N ILE A 29 4.48 -28.55 1.98
CA ILE A 29 3.42 -27.71 1.39
C ILE A 29 2.98 -26.66 2.41
N ARG A 30 2.80 -27.06 3.67
CA ARG A 30 2.44 -26.18 4.77
C ARG A 30 3.38 -24.98 4.88
N ALA A 31 4.69 -25.22 4.88
CA ALA A 31 5.69 -24.14 4.94
C ALA A 31 5.63 -23.19 3.72
N LYS A 32 5.40 -23.73 2.52
CA LYS A 32 5.27 -22.92 1.30
C LYS A 32 4.02 -22.05 1.33
N VAL A 33 2.87 -22.64 1.67
CA VAL A 33 1.59 -21.93 1.71
C VAL A 33 1.58 -20.88 2.83
N ALA A 34 2.13 -21.19 4.01
CA ALA A 34 2.28 -20.23 5.09
C ALA A 34 3.13 -19.01 4.67
N LYS A 35 4.26 -19.26 3.99
CA LYS A 35 5.12 -18.18 3.48
C LYS A 35 4.42 -17.36 2.39
N ALA A 36 3.67 -18.01 1.49
CA ALA A 36 2.91 -17.34 0.44
C ALA A 36 1.82 -16.42 1.03
N LEU A 37 1.06 -16.89 2.02
CA LEU A 37 0.06 -16.09 2.72
C LEU A 37 0.68 -14.89 3.43
N GLN A 38 1.84 -15.08 4.09
CA GLN A 38 2.56 -13.98 4.73
C GLN A 38 3.08 -12.94 3.73
N LEU A 39 3.50 -13.38 2.54
CA LEU A 39 3.97 -12.48 1.49
C LEU A 39 2.80 -11.71 0.88
N ALA A 40 1.65 -12.37 0.63
CA ALA A 40 0.45 -11.71 0.13
C ALA A 40 0.03 -10.53 1.04
N VAL A 41 -0.03 -10.76 2.36
CA VAL A 41 -0.35 -9.70 3.33
C VAL A 41 0.66 -8.54 3.30
N GLN A 42 1.95 -8.83 3.04
CA GLN A 42 2.96 -7.78 2.92
C GLN A 42 2.83 -6.99 1.62
N MET A 43 2.44 -7.65 0.53
CA MET A 43 2.19 -6.99 -0.75
C MET A 43 0.96 -6.09 -0.65
N ASP A 44 -0.15 -6.59 -0.09
CA ASP A 44 -1.37 -5.80 0.11
C ASP A 44 -1.09 -4.56 0.99
N ALA A 45 -0.35 -4.72 2.09
CA ALA A 45 0.03 -3.59 2.94
C ALA A 45 0.95 -2.58 2.24
N ALA A 46 1.84 -3.04 1.33
CA ALA A 46 2.69 -2.16 0.55
C ALA A 46 1.91 -1.39 -0.53
N ASP A 47 0.92 -2.03 -1.14
CA ASP A 47 0.02 -1.41 -2.13
C ASP A 47 -0.90 -0.38 -1.45
N GLU A 48 -1.42 -0.68 -0.26
CA GLU A 48 -2.18 0.26 0.56
C GLU A 48 -1.33 1.48 0.97
N ALA A 49 -0.11 1.26 1.44
CA ALA A 49 0.81 2.35 1.80
C ALA A 49 1.14 3.24 0.58
N THR A 50 1.32 2.64 -0.59
CA THR A 50 1.57 3.36 -1.85
C THR A 50 0.35 4.19 -2.27
N THR A 51 -0.85 3.63 -2.11
CA THR A 51 -2.12 4.29 -2.42
C THR A 51 -2.37 5.47 -1.47
N ALA A 52 -2.14 5.29 -0.17
CA ALA A 52 -2.27 6.33 0.84
C ALA A 52 -1.27 7.49 0.60
N SER A 53 -0.02 7.17 0.28
CA SER A 53 1.00 8.17 -0.06
C SER A 53 0.63 8.99 -1.30
N SER A 54 0.10 8.31 -2.33
CA SER A 54 -0.37 8.96 -3.57
C SER A 54 -1.55 9.89 -3.30
N ALA A 55 -2.49 9.50 -2.43
CA ALA A 55 -3.63 10.33 -2.05
C ALA A 55 -3.21 11.60 -1.29
N GLY A 56 -2.26 11.49 -0.36
CA GLY A 56 -1.71 12.64 0.38
C GLY A 56 -0.97 13.64 -0.52
N PHE A 57 -0.22 13.13 -1.50
CA PHE A 57 0.41 13.95 -2.53
C PHE A 57 -0.64 14.73 -3.35
N VAL A 58 -1.63 14.05 -3.91
CA VAL A 58 -2.67 14.68 -4.74
C VAL A 58 -3.43 15.73 -3.94
N SER A 59 -3.88 15.39 -2.72
CA SER A 59 -4.63 16.31 -1.85
C SER A 59 -3.85 17.60 -1.56
N THR A 60 -2.57 17.47 -1.23
CA THR A 60 -1.70 18.63 -0.95
C THR A 60 -1.58 19.52 -2.18
N ILE A 61 -1.28 18.93 -3.34
CA ILE A 61 -1.11 19.63 -4.62
C ILE A 61 -2.38 20.37 -5.04
N THR A 62 -3.54 19.73 -4.96
CA THR A 62 -4.82 20.35 -5.34
C THR A 62 -5.22 21.45 -4.38
N THR A 63 -5.00 21.26 -3.07
CA THR A 63 -5.32 22.27 -2.05
C THR A 63 -4.43 23.51 -2.20
N THR A 64 -3.13 23.33 -2.41
CA THR A 64 -2.21 24.45 -2.66
C THR A 64 -2.57 25.19 -3.95
N HIS A 65 -2.89 24.46 -5.02
CA HIS A 65 -3.34 25.09 -6.27
C HIS A 65 -4.57 25.97 -6.05
N ALA A 66 -5.63 25.41 -5.45
CA ALA A 66 -6.87 26.14 -5.17
C ALA A 66 -6.61 27.39 -4.31
N GLY A 67 -5.81 27.27 -3.24
CA GLY A 67 -5.48 28.40 -2.38
C GLY A 67 -4.72 29.53 -3.09
N LEU A 68 -3.88 29.21 -4.07
CA LEU A 68 -3.18 30.23 -4.88
C LEU A 68 -4.15 30.97 -5.82
N ILE A 69 -5.09 30.25 -6.43
CA ILE A 69 -6.16 30.86 -7.25
C ILE A 69 -7.05 31.76 -6.40
N GLU A 70 -7.47 31.30 -5.22
CA GLU A 70 -8.28 32.07 -4.28
C GLU A 70 -7.55 33.33 -3.78
N ALA A 71 -6.22 33.27 -3.66
CA ALA A 71 -5.37 34.43 -3.34
C ALA A 71 -5.20 35.40 -4.52
N GLY A 72 -5.80 35.12 -5.68
CA GLY A 72 -5.81 35.99 -6.85
C GLY A 72 -4.67 35.74 -7.83
N LEU A 73 -3.93 34.63 -7.73
CA LEU A 73 -2.94 34.28 -8.74
C LEU A 73 -3.63 33.77 -10.01
N PRO A 74 -3.13 34.14 -11.20
CA PRO A 74 -3.53 33.50 -12.44
C PRO A 74 -3.24 32.00 -12.43
N ASP A 75 -4.07 31.24 -13.13
CA ASP A 75 -4.00 29.77 -13.21
C ASP A 75 -2.63 29.26 -13.66
N ASP A 76 -2.05 29.89 -14.70
CA ASP A 76 -0.74 29.51 -15.23
C ASP A 76 0.39 29.76 -14.23
N VAL A 77 0.28 30.80 -13.39
CA VAL A 77 1.24 31.11 -12.33
C VAL A 77 1.10 30.11 -11.18
N ALA A 78 -0.13 29.84 -10.74
CA ALA A 78 -0.42 28.86 -9.69
C ALA A 78 0.07 27.45 -10.08
N ALA A 79 -0.18 27.03 -11.33
CA ALA A 79 0.29 25.77 -11.87
C ALA A 79 1.83 25.65 -11.85
N ARG A 80 2.55 26.72 -12.20
CA ARG A 80 4.02 26.75 -12.15
C ARG A 80 4.56 26.63 -10.72
N VAL A 81 3.94 27.32 -9.76
CA VAL A 81 4.33 27.24 -8.34
C VAL A 81 4.14 25.81 -7.82
N VAL A 82 2.98 25.22 -8.10
CA VAL A 82 2.66 23.85 -7.68
C VAL A 82 3.58 22.83 -8.35
N ALA A 83 3.88 22.99 -9.64
CA ALA A 83 4.85 22.14 -10.34
C ALA A 83 6.27 22.24 -9.73
N ALA A 84 6.67 23.42 -9.27
CA ALA A 84 7.98 23.63 -8.65
C ALA A 84 8.11 22.91 -7.29
N ILE A 85 7.03 22.83 -6.50
CA ILE A 85 7.03 22.17 -5.18
C ILE A 85 6.66 20.68 -5.25
N ALA A 86 6.08 20.21 -6.36
CA ALA A 86 5.61 18.83 -6.49
C ALA A 86 6.65 17.75 -6.16
N PRO A 87 7.93 17.85 -6.58
CA PRO A 87 8.94 16.87 -6.21
C PRO A 87 9.18 16.79 -4.69
N ASP A 88 9.15 17.92 -3.98
CA ASP A 88 9.37 17.96 -2.53
C ASP A 88 8.15 17.43 -1.77
N VAL A 89 6.94 17.80 -2.23
CA VAL A 89 5.67 17.26 -1.69
C VAL A 89 5.59 15.75 -1.89
N TRP A 90 6.03 15.23 -3.04
CA TRP A 90 6.10 13.79 -3.29
C TRP A 90 7.02 13.10 -2.29
N ARG A 91 8.25 13.58 -2.14
CA ARG A 91 9.22 12.98 -1.19
C ARG A 91 8.71 13.01 0.25
N ALA A 92 8.06 14.10 0.67
CA ALA A 92 7.48 14.22 2.01
C ALA A 92 6.37 13.19 2.25
N ASN A 93 5.49 12.96 1.26
CA ASN A 93 4.42 11.97 1.36
C ASN A 93 4.93 10.53 1.31
N GLN A 94 5.99 10.25 0.54
CA GLN A 94 6.65 8.94 0.56
C GLN A 94 7.33 8.68 1.90
N GLY A 95 7.95 9.69 2.51
CA GLY A 95 8.57 9.60 3.83
C GLY A 95 7.55 9.41 4.97
N ALA A 96 6.38 10.05 4.88
CA ALA A 96 5.28 9.88 5.84
C ALA A 96 4.70 8.46 5.82
N ALA A 97 4.55 7.86 4.64
CA ALA A 97 4.09 6.46 4.49
C ALA A 97 5.04 5.43 5.13
N HIS A 98 6.33 5.76 5.27
CA HIS A 98 7.30 4.93 5.99
C HIS A 98 7.37 5.19 7.50
N ALA A 99 6.86 6.32 7.99
CA ALA A 99 6.87 6.69 9.40
C ALA A 99 5.69 6.12 10.19
N GLU A 100 4.58 5.76 9.53
CA GLU A 100 3.39 5.14 10.11
C GLU A 100 3.49 3.59 10.20
N GLY A 101 4.71 3.05 10.31
CA GLY A 101 4.93 1.63 10.64
C GLY A 101 4.47 1.30 12.09
N PRO A 102 4.03 0.06 12.36
CA PRO A 102 3.20 -0.26 13.52
C PRO A 102 3.92 0.00 14.85
N ARG A 103 3.26 0.75 15.74
CA ARG A 103 3.58 0.82 17.17
C ARG A 103 2.97 -0.37 17.90
#